data_AF-A0A9D6L454-F1
#
_entry.id   AF-A0A9D6L454-F1
#
_cell.length_a   1.000
_cell.length_b   1.000
_cell.length_c   1.000
_cell.angle_alpha   90.00
_cell.angle_beta   90.00
_cell.angle_gamma   90.00
#
_symmetry.space_group_name_H-M   'P 1'
#
loop_
_entity.id
_entity.type
_entity.pdbx_description
1 polymer ?
#
loop_
_entity_poly.entity_id
_entity_poly.type
_entity_poly.pdbx_seq_one_letter_code
_entity_poly.pdbx_strand_id
1 'polypeptide(L)'
;MTFVRGADSNYIVQYSDKDSHGIFEGKLAKFGTDYYMDFRPKEAAGGVDGMLLFPTHTVARMEIGPSQLTVCLLNYDAMKSAAKMDRLRDLKFAWEDNELLITSGSSELQQFLLGLGRDSKLYSEPIKLARRK
;
A
#
# COMPACT_ATOMS: atom_id res chain seq x y z
N MET A 1 -6.37 1.98 12.19
CA MET A 1 -5.99 0.74 11.49
C MET A 1 -5.56 -0.32 12.50
N THR A 2 -5.98 -1.57 12.30
CA THR A 2 -5.67 -2.73 13.17
C THR A 2 -5.28 -3.94 12.30
N PHE A 3 -4.31 -4.73 12.75
CA PHE A 3 -3.84 -5.95 12.08
C PHE A 3 -4.14 -7.16 12.96
N VAL A 4 -4.89 -8.12 12.44
CA VAL A 4 -5.22 -9.39 13.11
C VAL A 4 -4.66 -10.52 12.25
N ARG A 5 -3.96 -11.48 12.87
CA ARG A 5 -3.42 -12.64 12.13
C ARG A 5 -4.60 -13.50 11.63
N GLY A 6 -4.63 -13.74 10.33
CA GLY A 6 -5.60 -14.63 9.67
C GLY A 6 -5.03 -16.05 9.49
N ALA A 7 -5.71 -16.84 8.65
CA ALA A 7 -5.22 -18.13 8.18
C ALA A 7 -4.08 -17.98 7.16
N ASP A 8 -3.30 -19.03 6.95
CA ASP A 8 -2.31 -19.16 5.87
C ASP A 8 -1.30 -18.01 5.74
N SER A 9 -0.85 -17.46 6.87
CA SER A 9 0.11 -16.34 6.93
C SER A 9 -0.41 -15.00 6.36
N ASN A 10 -1.72 -14.85 6.20
CA ASN A 10 -2.35 -13.59 5.86
C ASN A 10 -2.75 -12.81 7.12
N TYR A 11 -3.03 -11.53 6.95
CA TYR A 11 -3.57 -10.64 7.98
C TYR A 11 -4.96 -10.17 7.57
N ILE A 12 -5.88 -10.08 8.52
CA ILE A 12 -7.08 -9.26 8.37
C ILE A 12 -6.74 -7.87 8.88
N VAL A 13 -6.88 -6.89 8.00
CA VAL A 13 -6.57 -5.49 8.27
C VAL A 13 -7.87 -4.72 8.29
N GLN A 14 -8.14 -4.08 9.42
CA GLN A 14 -9.31 -3.23 9.59
C GLN A 14 -8.85 -1.78 9.58
N TYR A 15 -9.34 -1.01 8.62
CA TYR A 15 -9.23 0.44 8.59
C TYR A 15 -10.54 1.05 9.03
N SER A 16 -10.47 2.04 9.92
CA SER A 16 -11.61 2.84 10.30
C SER A 16 -11.10 4.22 10.67
N ASP A 17 -11.71 5.23 10.08
CA ASP A 17 -11.65 6.63 10.48
C ASP A 17 -13.10 7.15 10.59
N LYS A 18 -13.31 8.44 10.88
CA LYS A 18 -14.64 9.05 11.05
C LYS A 18 -15.59 8.80 9.88
N ASP A 19 -15.06 8.83 8.66
CA ASP A 19 -15.86 8.81 7.43
C ASP A 19 -15.61 7.57 6.55
N SER A 20 -14.66 6.71 6.94
CA SER A 20 -14.16 5.64 6.09
C SER A 20 -14.00 4.34 6.87
N HIS A 21 -14.46 3.23 6.29
CA HIS A 21 -14.27 1.89 6.84
C HIS A 21 -13.87 0.91 5.74
N GLY A 22 -12.94 0.03 6.04
CA GLY A 22 -12.50 -0.98 5.09
C GLY A 22 -11.91 -2.20 5.78
N ILE A 23 -12.23 -3.38 5.24
CA ILE A 23 -11.65 -4.66 5.65
C ILE A 23 -10.82 -5.18 4.48
N PHE A 24 -9.56 -5.48 4.76
CA PHE A 24 -8.60 -5.95 3.77
C PHE A 24 -7.97 -7.27 4.21
N GLU A 25 -7.61 -8.09 3.23
CA GLU A 25 -6.63 -9.14 3.39
C GLU A 25 -5.23 -8.55 3.11
N GLY A 26 -4.34 -8.64 4.08
CA GLY A 26 -2.96 -8.21 4.01
C GLY A 26 -2.02 -9.38 3.81
N LYS A 27 -1.12 -9.31 2.82
CA LYS A 27 -0.02 -10.26 2.62
C LYS A 27 1.32 -9.57 2.85
N LEU A 28 2.03 -10.03 3.88
CA LEU A 28 3.34 -9.49 4.23
C LEU A 28 4.42 -10.18 3.40
N ALA A 29 5.23 -9.37 2.71
CA ALA A 29 6.41 -9.80 1.99
C ALA A 29 7.64 -9.04 2.51
N LYS A 30 8.82 -9.63 2.30
CA LYS A 30 10.10 -8.99 2.59
C LYS A 30 10.88 -8.82 1.30
N PHE A 31 11.25 -7.58 0.97
CA PHE A 31 12.08 -7.26 -0.18
C PHE A 31 13.33 -6.56 0.31
N GLY A 32 14.50 -7.17 0.09
CA GLY A 32 15.75 -6.68 0.66
C GLY A 32 15.69 -6.63 2.19
N THR A 33 15.90 -5.44 2.76
CA THR A 33 15.83 -5.21 4.20
C THR A 33 14.45 -4.76 4.70
N ASP A 34 13.54 -4.43 3.79
CA ASP A 34 12.28 -3.78 4.11
C ASP A 34 11.10 -4.75 3.99
N TYR A 35 10.08 -4.50 4.79
CA TYR A 35 8.83 -5.25 4.74
C TYR A 35 7.79 -4.47 3.96
N TYR A 36 6.99 -5.17 3.17
CA TYR A 36 5.90 -4.60 2.40
C TYR A 36 4.64 -5.42 2.63
N MET A 37 3.49 -4.74 2.68
CA MET A 37 2.18 -5.36 2.81
C MET A 37 1.36 -5.05 1.56
N ASP A 38 0.92 -6.07 0.85
CA ASP A 38 -0.12 -5.99 -0.19
C ASP A 38 -1.48 -6.11 0.50
N PHE A 39 -2.36 -5.12 0.35
CA PHE A 39 -3.71 -5.09 0.90
C PHE A 39 -4.72 -5.25 -0.21
N ARG A 40 -5.62 -6.22 -0.06
CA ARG A 40 -6.72 -6.48 -0.99
C ARG A 40 -8.05 -6.29 -0.27
N PRO A 41 -8.99 -5.47 -0.79
CA PRO A 41 -10.28 -5.30 -0.15
C PRO A 41 -11.03 -6.64 -0.12
N LYS A 42 -11.54 -7.05 1.05
CA LYS A 42 -12.39 -8.25 1.17
C LYS A 42 -13.84 -7.98 0.77
N GLU A 43 -14.26 -6.73 0.90
CA GLU A 43 -15.61 -6.24 0.61
C GLU A 43 -15.48 -4.86 -0.06
N ALA A 44 -16.56 -4.38 -0.68
CA ALA A 44 -16.60 -3.02 -1.22
C ALA A 44 -16.26 -2.01 -0.10
N ALA A 45 -15.08 -1.40 -0.20
CA ALA A 45 -14.52 -0.60 0.88
C ALA A 45 -14.97 0.85 0.70
N GLY A 46 -16.10 1.20 1.32
CA GLY A 46 -16.69 2.54 1.19
C GLY A 46 -15.82 3.62 1.81
N GLY A 47 -15.50 4.66 1.02
CA GLY A 47 -14.80 5.85 1.50
C GLY A 47 -13.29 5.68 1.70
N VAL A 48 -12.69 4.58 1.22
CA VAL A 48 -11.23 4.36 1.21
C VAL A 48 -10.63 4.36 -0.20
N ASP A 49 -11.38 4.86 -1.19
CA ASP A 49 -11.01 4.86 -2.60
C ASP A 49 -9.67 5.58 -2.85
N GLY A 50 -9.37 6.66 -2.10
CA GLY A 50 -8.09 7.38 -2.19
C GLY A 50 -6.87 6.64 -1.59
N MET A 51 -7.09 5.58 -0.80
CA MET A 51 -6.02 4.73 -0.25
C MET A 51 -5.72 3.53 -1.15
N LEU A 52 -6.62 3.23 -2.08
CA LEU A 52 -6.52 2.16 -3.04
C LEU A 52 -5.72 2.66 -4.25
N LEU A 53 -4.45 2.28 -4.32
CA LEU A 53 -3.61 2.57 -5.50
C LEU A 53 -4.17 1.97 -6.78
N PHE A 54 -4.95 0.91 -6.61
CA PHE A 54 -5.62 0.15 -7.65
C PHE A 54 -7.04 -0.10 -7.17
N PRO A 55 -8.05 -0.10 -8.06
CA PRO A 55 -9.40 -0.55 -7.71
C PRO A 55 -9.44 -1.93 -7.01
N THR A 56 -8.34 -2.69 -7.07
CA THR A 56 -8.22 -4.05 -6.55
C THR A 56 -7.20 -4.23 -5.42
N HIS A 57 -6.29 -3.29 -5.14
CA HIS A 57 -5.27 -3.43 -4.09
C HIS A 57 -4.55 -2.11 -3.73
N THR A 58 -3.86 -2.11 -2.59
CA THR A 58 -2.89 -1.08 -2.20
C THR A 58 -1.66 -1.71 -1.57
N VAL A 59 -0.53 -1.01 -1.56
CA VAL A 59 0.73 -1.49 -0.99
C VAL A 59 1.25 -0.50 0.03
N ALA A 60 1.72 -1.00 1.18
CA ALA A 60 2.49 -0.20 2.13
C ALA A 60 3.88 -0.78 2.38
N ARG A 61 4.82 0.12 2.66
CA ARG A 61 6.06 -0.23 3.35
C ARG A 61 5.78 -0.29 4.85
N MET A 62 6.35 -1.29 5.51
CA MET A 62 6.14 -1.59 6.92
C MET A 62 7.46 -1.45 7.68
N GLU A 63 7.48 -0.66 8.73
CA GLU A 63 8.58 -0.64 9.69
C GLU A 63 8.10 -1.30 10.98
N ILE A 64 8.63 -2.51 11.24
CA ILE A 64 8.18 -3.35 12.35
C ILE A 64 9.18 -3.22 13.49
N GLY A 65 8.80 -2.47 14.52
CA GLY A 65 9.55 -2.33 15.77
C GLY A 65 9.02 -3.24 16.89
N PRO A 66 9.71 -3.27 18.05
CA PRO A 66 9.33 -4.11 19.19
C PRO A 66 7.96 -3.73 19.80
N SER A 67 7.64 -2.43 19.84
CA SER A 67 6.40 -1.90 20.43
C SER A 67 5.55 -1.08 19.46
N GLN A 68 6.07 -0.78 18.28
CA GLN A 68 5.45 0.10 17.29
C GLN A 68 5.51 -0.52 15.90
N LEU A 69 4.43 -0.33 15.15
CA LEU A 69 4.34 -0.60 13.72
C LEU A 69 4.14 0.73 13.00
N THR A 70 5.00 1.06 12.04
CA THR A 70 4.80 2.21 11.15
C THR A 70 4.36 1.69 9.78
N VAL A 71 3.27 2.23 9.26
CA VAL A 71 2.69 1.87 7.96
C VAL A 71 2.79 3.07 7.02
N CYS A 72 3.58 2.93 5.96
CA CYS A 72 3.75 3.94 4.92
C CYS A 72 3.01 3.48 3.66
N LEU A 73 1.74 3.86 3.54
CA LEU A 73 0.92 3.56 2.37
C LEU A 73 1.42 4.36 1.18
N LEU A 74 1.46 3.74 0.00
CA LEU A 74 1.66 4.52 -1.23
C LEU A 74 0.44 5.43 -1.45
N ASN A 75 0.71 6.61 -1.96
CA ASN A 75 -0.27 7.65 -2.21
C ASN A 75 -0.69 7.63 -3.69
N TYR A 76 -1.96 7.39 -3.95
CA TYR A 76 -2.48 7.27 -5.31
C TYR A 76 -2.33 8.56 -6.12
N ASP A 77 -2.68 9.72 -5.55
CA ASP A 77 -2.55 11.01 -6.22
C ASP A 77 -1.10 11.38 -6.53
N ALA A 78 -0.18 11.03 -5.62
CA ALA A 78 1.26 11.23 -5.83
C ALA A 78 1.77 10.31 -6.94
N MET A 79 1.34 9.05 -6.98
CA MET A 79 1.66 8.11 -8.06
C MET A 79 1.10 8.59 -9.41
N LYS A 80 -0.16 9.04 -9.44
CA LYS A 80 -0.82 9.63 -10.61
C LYS A 80 -0.05 10.85 -11.13
N SER A 81 0.37 11.72 -10.23
CA SER A 81 1.18 12.91 -10.56
C SER A 81 2.57 12.52 -11.08
N ALA A 82 3.22 11.54 -10.47
CA ALA A 82 4.50 11.03 -10.91
C ALA A 82 4.43 10.34 -12.27
N ALA A 83 3.37 9.59 -12.55
CA ALA A 83 3.13 9.00 -13.87
C ALA A 83 3.00 10.08 -14.95
N LYS A 84 2.23 11.14 -14.69
CA LYS A 84 2.06 12.29 -15.60
C LYS A 84 3.37 13.05 -15.84
N MET A 85 4.28 13.05 -14.87
CA MET A 85 5.60 13.67 -14.98
C MET A 85 6.69 12.71 -15.50
N ASP A 86 6.32 11.52 -15.97
CA ASP A 86 7.25 10.49 -16.45
C ASP A 86 8.32 10.11 -15.41
N ARG A 87 7.91 10.01 -14.13
CA ARG A 87 8.77 9.64 -12.99
C ARG A 87 8.60 8.20 -12.53
N LEU A 88 7.72 7.44 -13.20
CA LEU A 88 7.51 6.00 -12.94
C LEU A 88 8.14 5.12 -14.03
N ARG A 89 9.26 5.55 -14.64
CA ARG A 89 9.83 4.97 -15.87
C ARG A 89 10.10 3.46 -15.83
N ASP A 90 10.36 2.93 -14.64
CA ASP A 90 10.63 1.49 -14.44
C ASP A 90 9.36 0.66 -14.27
N LEU A 91 8.19 1.32 -14.22
CA LEU A 91 6.88 0.68 -14.19
C LEU A 91 6.19 0.83 -15.55
N LYS A 92 5.62 -0.28 -16.02
CA LYS A 92 4.55 -0.29 -17.01
C LYS A 92 3.25 0.13 -16.34
N PHE A 93 2.55 1.06 -16.97
CA PHE A 93 1.24 1.53 -16.55
C PHE A 93 0.37 1.91 -17.76
N ALA A 94 -0.93 1.98 -17.55
CA ALA A 94 -1.92 2.42 -18.50
C ALA A 94 -2.82 3.50 -17.86
N TRP A 95 -3.45 4.30 -18.72
CA TRP A 95 -4.47 5.26 -18.33
C TRP A 95 -5.82 4.79 -18.86
N GLU A 96 -6.83 4.72 -17.99
CA GLU A 96 -8.21 4.38 -18.33
C GLU A 96 -9.13 5.36 -17.60
N ASP A 97 -9.96 6.11 -18.31
CA ASP A 97 -10.84 7.15 -17.72
C ASP A 97 -10.13 8.10 -16.74
N ASN A 98 -8.90 8.49 -17.07
CA ASN A 98 -8.01 9.32 -16.24
C ASN A 98 -7.57 8.66 -14.92
N GLU A 99 -7.81 7.36 -14.72
CA GLU A 99 -7.27 6.55 -13.64
C GLU A 99 -5.95 5.89 -14.05
N LEU A 100 -5.02 5.78 -13.10
CA LEU A 100 -3.71 5.17 -13.29
C LEU A 100 -3.78 3.69 -12.94
N LEU A 101 -3.46 2.82 -13.91
CA LEU A 101 -3.37 1.39 -13.71
C LEU A 101 -1.92 0.94 -13.88
N ILE A 102 -1.29 0.42 -12.83
CA ILE A 102 0.04 -0.21 -12.96
C ILE A 102 -0.17 -1.61 -13.55
N THR A 103 0.48 -1.88 -14.68
CA THR A 103 0.42 -3.15 -15.44
C THR A 103 1.75 -3.90 -15.40
N SER A 104 2.66 -3.44 -14.53
CA SER A 104 3.96 -4.06 -14.30
C SER A 104 3.82 -5.46 -13.72
N GLY A 105 4.71 -6.36 -14.11
CA GLY A 105 4.83 -7.66 -13.46
C GLY A 105 5.30 -7.52 -12.02
N SER A 106 5.16 -8.61 -11.25
CA SER A 106 5.54 -8.61 -9.83
C SER A 106 7.02 -8.30 -9.61
N SER A 107 7.90 -8.74 -10.53
CA SER A 107 9.33 -8.48 -10.44
C SER A 107 9.68 -7.01 -10.67
N GLU A 108 9.08 -6.35 -11.68
CA GLU A 108 9.29 -4.92 -11.93
C GLU A 108 8.73 -4.07 -10.78
N LEU A 109 7.54 -4.41 -10.27
CA LEU A 109 6.96 -3.73 -9.12
C LEU A 109 7.85 -3.88 -7.87
N GLN A 110 8.41 -5.06 -7.63
CA GLN A 110 9.34 -5.28 -6.52
C GLN A 110 10.58 -4.39 -6.66
N GLN A 111 11.19 -4.34 -7.84
CA GLN A 111 12.37 -3.49 -8.07
C GLN A 111 12.05 -2.01 -7.90
N PHE A 112 10.91 -1.56 -8.40
CA PHE A 112 10.42 -0.20 -8.19
C PHE A 112 10.25 0.12 -6.70
N LEU A 113 9.62 -0.77 -5.93
CA LEU A 113 9.42 -0.58 -4.49
C LEU A 113 10.74 -0.50 -3.71
N LEU A 114 11.75 -1.28 -4.12
CA LEU A 114 13.10 -1.21 -3.57
C LEU A 114 13.80 0.11 -3.93
N GLY A 115 13.66 0.56 -5.18
CA GLY A 115 14.24 1.81 -5.69
C GLY A 115 13.58 3.06 -5.12
N LEU A 116 12.30 2.98 -4.74
CA LEU A 116 11.55 4.06 -4.10
C LEU A 116 12.22 4.52 -2.79
N GLY A 117 12.93 3.62 -2.11
CA GLY A 117 13.60 3.90 -0.84
C GLY A 117 12.62 4.27 0.28
N ARG A 118 13.15 4.85 1.36
CA ARG A 118 12.38 5.14 2.58
C ARG A 118 11.75 6.54 2.61
N ASP A 119 12.28 7.48 1.84
CA ASP A 119 11.93 8.92 1.88
C ASP A 119 11.20 9.41 0.62
N SER A 120 10.53 8.52 -0.10
CA SER A 120 9.79 8.93 -1.30
C SER A 120 8.54 9.72 -0.96
N LYS A 121 8.35 10.84 -1.68
CA LYS A 121 7.10 11.62 -1.69
C LYS A 121 5.90 10.85 -2.28
N LEU A 122 6.12 9.62 -2.73
CA LEU A 122 5.09 8.70 -3.20
C LEU A 122 4.42 7.93 -2.05
N TYR A 123 4.93 8.04 -0.82
CA TYR A 123 4.23 7.57 0.37
C TYR A 123 3.36 8.68 0.97
N SER A 124 2.20 8.29 1.49
CA SER A 124 1.37 9.11 2.38
C SER A 124 2.05 9.28 3.74
N GLU A 125 1.51 10.21 4.53
CA GLU A 125 1.93 10.39 5.92
C GLU A 125 1.89 9.05 6.70
N PRO A 126 2.97 8.69 7.41
CA PRO A 126 3.06 7.39 8.06
C PRO A 126 2.02 7.21 9.17
N ILE A 127 1.30 6.09 9.14
CA ILE A 127 0.39 5.68 10.21
C ILE A 127 1.21 4.94 11.28
N LYS A 128 1.30 5.50 12.49
CA LYS A 128 1.99 4.88 13.63
C LYS A 128 1.01 4.16 14.53
N LEU A 129 1.23 2.88 14.75
CA LEU A 129 0.37 2.00 15.54
C LEU A 129 1.17 1.41 16.70
N ALA A 130 0.63 1.52 17.91
CA ALA A 130 1.18 0.84 19.07
C ALA A 130 0.73 -0.63 19.09
N ARG A 131 1.62 -1.54 19.51
CA ARG A 131 1.24 -2.92 19.80
C ARG A 131 0.23 -2.93 20.95
N ARG A 132 -0.98 -3.45 20.70
CA ARG A 132 -1.95 -3.74 21.75
C ARG A 132 -1.54 -5.05 22.44
N LYS A 133 -1.50 -5.02 23.78
CA LYS A 133 -1.24 -6.20 24.61
C LYS A 133 -2.51 -7.03 24.74
#